data_AF-A0A496V4C9-F1
#
_entry.id   AF-A0A496V4C9-F1
#
_cell.length_a   1.000
_cell.length_b   1.000
_cell.length_c   1.000
_cell.angle_alpha   90.00
_cell.angle_beta   90.00
_cell.angle_gamma   90.00
#
_symmetry.space_group_name_H-M   'P 1'
#
loop_
_entity.id
_entity.type
_entity.pdbx_description
1 polymer ?
#
loop_
_entity_poly.entity_id
_entity_poly.type
_entity_poly.pdbx_seq_one_letter_code
_entity_poly.pdbx_strand_id
1 'polypeptide(L)'
;MKKLLISGIIAISLMQWVQAETICDARIALADARFNLMMMVMSTDKAEQDALKAEIDNASTELENAFAAMLQDENKTDDAQINKFQKTWAKFKNTRETGIVPAIYAGDDMKAIAIATGIQAKRMTKMTDIIQALNGDNCN
;
A
#
# COMPACT_ATOMS: atom_id res chain seq x y z
N MET A 1 -40.40 31.16 35.51
CA MET A 1 -39.84 29.81 35.78
C MET A 1 -40.26 28.85 34.67
N LYS A 2 -39.31 28.44 33.83
CA LYS A 2 -39.37 27.19 33.05
C LYS A 2 -37.93 26.88 32.64
N LYS A 3 -37.39 25.84 33.27
CA LYS A 3 -36.12 25.20 32.91
C LYS A 3 -36.26 24.61 31.51
N LEU A 4 -35.17 24.56 30.74
CA LEU A 4 -34.81 23.37 29.94
C LEU A 4 -33.33 23.44 29.59
N LEU A 5 -32.61 22.46 30.14
CA LEU A 5 -31.24 22.07 29.85
C LEU A 5 -31.21 21.43 28.46
N ILE A 6 -30.19 21.70 27.64
CA ILE A 6 -29.70 20.70 26.68
C ILE A 6 -28.17 20.71 26.74
N SER A 7 -27.67 19.68 27.41
CA SER A 7 -26.29 19.24 27.43
C SER A 7 -25.84 18.95 26.00
N GLY A 8 -24.85 19.69 25.49
CA GLY A 8 -24.22 19.40 24.21
C GLY A 8 -23.39 18.14 24.32
N ILE A 9 -23.96 17.01 23.91
CA ILE A 9 -23.21 15.76 23.77
C ILE A 9 -22.30 15.90 22.56
N ILE A 10 -21.01 15.86 22.83
CA ILE A 10 -19.88 15.81 21.91
C ILE A 10 -20.07 14.61 20.98
N ALA A 11 -20.38 14.85 19.72
CA ALA A 11 -20.39 13.84 18.66
C ALA A 11 -19.26 14.16 17.66
N ILE A 12 -18.01 13.95 18.06
CA ILE A 12 -16.84 14.15 17.17
C ILE A 12 -15.95 12.88 17.07
N SER A 13 -16.13 11.86 17.91
CA SER A 13 -15.08 10.84 18.10
C SER A 13 -15.20 9.55 17.26
N LEU A 14 -16.13 9.44 16.30
CA LEU A 14 -16.30 8.19 15.51
C LEU A 14 -15.52 8.18 14.18
N MET A 15 -15.20 9.35 13.61
CA MET A 15 -14.60 9.43 12.26
C MET A 15 -13.09 9.16 12.22
N GLN A 16 -12.38 9.36 13.34
CA GLN A 16 -10.93 9.11 13.42
C GLN A 16 -10.56 7.63 13.31
N TRP A 17 -11.50 6.73 13.59
CA TRP A 17 -11.29 5.27 13.55
C TRP A 17 -11.23 4.72 12.12
N VAL A 18 -12.08 5.23 11.22
CA VAL A 18 -12.14 4.80 9.81
C VAL A 18 -10.85 5.17 9.06
N GLN A 19 -10.31 6.37 9.33
CA GLN A 19 -9.03 6.78 8.75
C GLN A 19 -7.87 5.89 9.23
N ALA A 20 -7.80 5.57 10.52
CA ALA A 20 -6.76 4.70 11.05
C ALA A 20 -6.83 3.29 10.43
N GLU A 21 -8.02 2.71 10.33
CA GLU A 21 -8.26 1.39 9.71
C GLU A 21 -7.76 1.36 8.24
N THR A 22 -8.16 2.35 7.43
CA THR A 22 -7.73 2.40 6.01
C THR A 22 -6.22 2.55 5.84
N ILE A 23 -5.54 3.25 6.75
CA ILE A 23 -4.07 3.38 6.73
C ILE A 23 -3.39 2.06 7.10
N CYS A 24 -3.98 1.30 8.02
CA CYS A 24 -3.50 -0.02 8.38
C CYS A 24 -3.69 -1.04 7.25
N ASP A 25 -4.84 -1.00 6.57
CA ASP A 25 -5.10 -1.82 5.38
C ASP A 25 -4.08 -1.51 4.28
N ALA A 26 -3.81 -0.22 4.02
CA ALA A 26 -2.80 0.20 3.06
C ALA A 26 -1.40 -0.31 3.43
N ARG A 27 -1.04 -0.31 4.73
CA ARG A 27 0.25 -0.83 5.20
C ARG A 27 0.38 -2.33 4.94
N ILE A 28 -0.66 -3.09 5.28
CA ILE A 28 -0.71 -4.55 5.11
C ILE A 28 -0.63 -4.89 3.62
N ALA A 29 -1.49 -4.31 2.80
CA ALA A 29 -1.53 -4.58 1.36
C ALA A 29 -0.21 -4.22 0.67
N LEU A 30 0.47 -3.13 1.07
CA LEU A 30 1.79 -2.80 0.56
C LEU A 30 2.85 -3.85 0.95
N ALA A 31 2.81 -4.33 2.20
CA ALA A 31 3.72 -5.35 2.69
C ALA A 31 3.51 -6.69 1.95
N ASP A 32 2.26 -7.09 1.75
CA ASP A 32 1.89 -8.32 1.04
C ASP A 32 2.31 -8.28 -0.42
N ALA A 33 2.06 -7.16 -1.12
CA ALA A 33 2.51 -6.98 -2.49
C ALA A 33 4.05 -7.10 -2.61
N ARG A 34 4.81 -6.60 -1.62
CA ARG A 34 6.28 -6.71 -1.59
C ARG A 34 6.73 -8.12 -1.24
N PHE A 35 6.11 -8.77 -0.27
CA PHE A 35 6.42 -10.13 0.15
C PHE A 35 6.22 -11.10 -1.01
N ASN A 36 5.03 -11.09 -1.63
CA ASN A 36 4.71 -11.98 -2.75
C ASN A 36 5.62 -11.73 -3.95
N LEU A 37 6.01 -10.48 -4.22
CA LEU A 37 6.98 -10.18 -5.27
C LEU A 37 8.37 -10.74 -4.98
N MET A 38 8.83 -10.70 -3.73
CA MET A 38 10.11 -11.32 -3.38
C MET A 38 10.05 -12.83 -3.45
N MET A 39 8.95 -13.45 -3.02
CA MET A 39 8.72 -14.89 -3.21
C MET A 39 8.74 -15.26 -4.70
N MET A 40 8.09 -14.46 -5.56
CA MET A 40 8.06 -14.70 -7.01
C MET A 40 9.46 -14.62 -7.63
N VAL A 41 10.28 -13.66 -7.17
CA VAL A 41 11.69 -13.50 -7.59
C VAL A 41 12.56 -14.69 -7.16
N MET A 42 12.25 -15.34 -6.03
CA MET A 42 13.04 -16.44 -5.48
C MET A 42 12.56 -17.82 -5.96
N SER A 43 11.31 -17.93 -6.43
CA SER A 43 10.78 -19.18 -6.95
C SER A 43 11.33 -19.49 -8.33
N THR A 44 11.60 -20.77 -8.59
CA THR A 44 11.92 -21.30 -9.93
C THR A 44 10.75 -22.07 -10.55
N ASP A 45 9.65 -22.27 -9.82
CA ASP A 45 8.46 -22.98 -10.28
C ASP A 45 7.53 -21.99 -11.01
N LYS A 46 7.18 -22.31 -12.26
CA LYS A 46 6.35 -21.41 -13.08
C LYS A 46 4.92 -21.27 -12.57
N ALA A 47 4.32 -22.35 -12.08
CA ALA A 47 2.97 -22.31 -11.54
C ALA A 47 2.93 -21.51 -10.23
N GLU A 48 3.96 -21.65 -9.39
CA GLU A 48 4.12 -20.81 -8.19
C GLU A 48 4.34 -19.34 -8.56
N GLN A 49 5.19 -19.04 -9.55
CA GLN A 49 5.40 -17.67 -10.05
C GLN A 49 4.09 -17.03 -10.53
N ASP A 50 3.24 -17.78 -11.24
CA ASP A 50 1.94 -17.30 -11.72
C ASP A 50 0.93 -17.09 -10.58
N ALA A 51 0.89 -18.00 -9.61
CA ALA A 51 0.06 -17.85 -8.42
C ALA A 51 0.47 -16.61 -7.62
N LEU A 52 1.78 -16.42 -7.39
CA LEU A 52 2.31 -15.25 -6.71
C LEU A 52 2.04 -13.95 -7.48
N LYS A 53 2.05 -13.98 -8.81
CA LYS A 53 1.64 -12.81 -9.61
C LYS A 53 0.19 -12.42 -9.35
N ALA A 54 -0.71 -13.39 -9.23
CA ALA A 54 -2.11 -13.14 -8.88
C ALA A 54 -2.24 -12.53 -7.47
N GLU A 55 -1.52 -13.07 -6.48
CA GLU A 55 -1.52 -12.51 -5.12
C GLU A 55 -0.97 -11.08 -5.05
N ILE A 56 0.06 -10.78 -5.86
CA ILE A 56 0.57 -9.42 -6.00
C ILE A 56 -0.50 -8.48 -6.58
N ASP A 57 -1.29 -8.94 -7.54
CA ASP A 57 -2.35 -8.13 -8.16
C ASP A 57 -3.53 -7.91 -7.21
N ASN A 58 -3.88 -8.91 -6.40
CA ASN A 58 -4.87 -8.78 -5.33
C ASN A 58 -4.44 -7.72 -4.30
N ALA A 59 -3.24 -7.87 -3.72
CA ALA A 59 -2.70 -6.91 -2.77
C ALA A 59 -2.53 -5.51 -3.38
N SER A 60 -2.19 -5.43 -4.67
CA SER A 60 -2.14 -4.15 -5.41
C SER A 60 -3.51 -3.47 -5.47
N THR A 61 -4.57 -4.25 -5.68
CA THR A 61 -5.95 -3.75 -5.74
C THR A 61 -6.42 -3.27 -4.38
N GLU A 62 -6.14 -4.02 -3.32
CA GLU A 62 -6.45 -3.63 -1.94
C GLU A 62 -5.75 -2.31 -1.55
N LEU A 63 -4.46 -2.20 -1.87
CA LEU A 63 -3.69 -0.99 -1.63
C LEU A 63 -4.29 0.22 -2.37
N GLU A 64 -4.67 0.04 -3.63
CA GLU A 64 -5.28 1.10 -4.44
C GLU A 64 -6.65 1.52 -3.91
N ASN A 65 -7.46 0.57 -3.46
CA ASN A 65 -8.75 0.83 -2.82
C ASN A 65 -8.58 1.60 -1.51
N ALA A 66 -7.63 1.23 -0.66
CA ALA A 66 -7.35 1.93 0.59
C ALA A 66 -6.96 3.40 0.33
N PHE A 67 -6.06 3.66 -0.61
CA PHE A 67 -5.67 5.03 -0.96
C PHE A 67 -6.78 5.81 -1.68
N ALA A 68 -7.64 5.15 -2.45
CA ALA A 68 -8.82 5.78 -3.03
C ALA A 68 -9.82 6.21 -1.95
N ALA A 69 -10.06 5.36 -0.94
CA ALA A 69 -10.90 5.68 0.21
C ALA A 69 -10.34 6.87 1.00
N MET A 70 -9.03 6.90 1.27
CA MET A 70 -8.38 8.05 1.94
C MET A 70 -8.56 9.35 1.16
N LEU A 71 -8.47 9.34 -0.18
CA LEU A 71 -8.67 10.55 -0.99
C LEU A 71 -10.11 11.08 -0.92
N GLN A 72 -11.08 10.17 -0.87
CA GLN A 72 -12.50 10.49 -0.82
C GLN A 72 -12.95 10.97 0.56
N ASP A 73 -12.20 10.68 1.62
CA ASP A 73 -12.52 11.17 2.96
C ASP A 73 -12.38 12.71 3.04
N GLU A 74 -13.43 13.36 3.53
CA GLU A 74 -13.48 14.80 3.75
C GLU A 74 -12.56 15.25 4.89
N ASN A 75 -12.20 14.33 5.80
CA ASN A 75 -11.33 14.55 6.97
C ASN A 75 -9.92 13.98 6.76
N LYS A 76 -9.53 13.66 5.53
CA LYS A 76 -8.22 13.11 5.21
C LYS A 76 -7.07 13.96 5.75
N THR A 77 -6.01 13.27 6.17
CA THR A 77 -4.96 13.86 6.99
C THR A 77 -3.93 14.66 6.19
N ASP A 78 -3.58 14.20 4.98
CA ASP A 78 -2.55 14.83 4.14
C ASP A 78 -2.64 14.42 2.65
N ASP A 79 -3.34 15.22 1.84
CA ASP A 79 -3.47 15.03 0.39
C ASP A 79 -2.13 14.99 -0.33
N ALA A 80 -1.14 15.75 0.13
CA ALA A 80 0.15 15.82 -0.53
C ALA A 80 0.90 14.49 -0.38
N GLN A 81 0.84 13.88 0.80
CA GLN A 81 1.42 12.56 1.06
C GLN A 81 0.68 11.46 0.30
N ILE A 82 -0.65 11.46 0.29
CA ILE A 82 -1.44 10.49 -0.48
C ILE A 82 -1.10 10.57 -1.98
N ASN A 83 -1.06 11.76 -2.56
CA ASN A 83 -0.69 11.95 -3.96
C ASN A 83 0.77 11.54 -4.25
N LYS A 84 1.68 11.81 -3.31
CA LYS A 84 3.10 11.41 -3.42
C LYS A 84 3.25 9.88 -3.35
N PHE A 85 2.42 9.21 -2.54
CA PHE A 85 2.33 7.76 -2.50
C PHE A 85 1.92 7.22 -3.86
N GLN A 86 0.77 7.64 -4.39
CA GLN A 86 0.24 7.15 -5.67
C GLN A 86 1.24 7.32 -6.83
N LYS A 87 1.94 8.45 -6.89
CA LYS A 87 3.02 8.67 -7.88
C LYS A 87 4.20 7.71 -7.71
N THR A 88 4.54 7.36 -6.47
CA THR A 88 5.63 6.41 -6.18
C THR A 88 5.19 4.98 -6.48
N TRP A 89 3.95 4.62 -6.12
CA TRP A 89 3.32 3.34 -6.42
C TRP A 89 3.23 3.07 -7.92
N ALA A 90 2.79 4.04 -8.73
CA ALA A 90 2.76 3.89 -10.18
C ALA A 90 4.14 3.54 -10.77
N LYS A 91 5.21 4.18 -10.27
CA LYS A 91 6.59 3.87 -10.67
C LYS A 91 7.04 2.50 -10.16
N PHE A 92 6.64 2.12 -8.95
CA PHE A 92 6.90 0.80 -8.38
C PHE A 92 6.28 -0.31 -9.24
N LYS A 93 4.97 -0.24 -9.49
CA LYS A 93 4.24 -1.15 -10.38
C LYS A 93 4.85 -1.20 -11.77
N ASN A 94 5.13 -0.05 -12.38
CA ASN A 94 5.71 -0.03 -13.72
C ASN A 94 7.04 -0.81 -13.78
N THR A 95 7.91 -0.68 -12.78
CA THR A 95 9.16 -1.46 -12.75
C THR A 95 8.92 -2.95 -12.51
N ARG A 96 7.90 -3.32 -11.73
CA ARG A 96 7.48 -4.71 -11.60
C ARG A 96 7.07 -5.27 -12.96
N GLU A 97 6.12 -4.62 -13.64
CA GLU A 97 5.52 -5.13 -14.88
C GLU A 97 6.44 -5.06 -16.11
N THR A 98 7.32 -4.06 -16.18
CA THR A 98 8.19 -3.86 -17.36
C THR A 98 9.61 -4.37 -17.18
N GLY A 99 9.99 -4.72 -15.95
CA GLY A 99 11.37 -5.10 -15.60
C GLY A 99 11.44 -6.46 -14.92
N ILE A 100 10.84 -6.56 -13.73
CA ILE A 100 10.99 -7.74 -12.86
C ILE A 100 10.24 -8.94 -13.44
N VAL A 101 8.94 -8.81 -13.71
CA VAL A 101 8.09 -9.90 -14.21
C VAL A 101 8.61 -10.45 -15.55
N PRO A 102 8.98 -9.62 -16.54
CA PRO A 102 9.60 -10.12 -17.77
C PRO A 102 10.92 -10.86 -17.55
N ALA A 103 11.76 -10.41 -16.62
CA ALA A 103 13.01 -11.09 -16.30
C ALA A 103 12.76 -12.47 -15.67
N ILE A 104 11.82 -12.57 -14.73
CA ILE A 104 11.38 -13.84 -14.12
C ILE A 104 10.87 -14.80 -15.20
N TYR A 105 10.02 -14.32 -16.10
CA TYR A 105 9.47 -15.16 -17.16
C TYR A 105 10.50 -15.58 -18.22
N ALA A 106 11.54 -14.77 -18.44
CA ALA A 106 12.69 -15.13 -19.27
C ALA A 106 13.69 -16.07 -18.56
N GLY A 107 13.53 -16.35 -17.26
CA GLY A 107 14.50 -17.10 -16.45
C GLY A 107 15.79 -16.33 -16.17
N ASP A 108 15.77 -15.00 -16.27
CA ASP A 108 16.90 -14.12 -15.96
C ASP A 108 16.84 -13.68 -14.49
N ASP A 109 17.08 -14.65 -13.59
CA ASP A 109 16.89 -14.48 -12.15
C ASP A 109 17.82 -13.41 -11.56
N MET A 110 19.06 -13.33 -12.05
CA MET A 110 20.01 -12.30 -11.62
C MET A 110 19.51 -10.89 -11.92
N LYS A 111 18.93 -10.68 -13.11
CA LYS A 111 18.34 -9.39 -13.48
C LYS A 111 17.09 -9.09 -12.64
N ALA A 112 16.22 -10.08 -12.44
CA ALA A 112 15.04 -9.92 -11.59
C ALA A 112 15.42 -9.49 -10.17
N ILE A 113 16.38 -10.19 -9.55
CA ILE A 113 16.92 -9.87 -8.22
C ILE A 113 17.53 -8.47 -8.20
N ALA A 114 18.38 -8.13 -9.18
CA ALA A 114 19.03 -6.82 -9.23
C ALA A 114 18.03 -5.66 -9.28
N ILE A 115 16.95 -5.80 -10.06
CA ILE A 115 15.90 -4.78 -10.15
C ILE A 115 15.08 -4.73 -8.85
N ALA A 116 14.69 -5.89 -8.32
CA ALA A 116 13.84 -6.03 -7.13
C ALA A 116 14.53 -5.50 -5.85
N THR A 117 15.83 -5.71 -5.71
CA THR A 117 16.66 -5.23 -4.59
C THR A 117 17.26 -3.84 -4.81
N GLY A 118 17.30 -3.39 -6.06
CA GLY A 118 17.77 -2.06 -6.44
C GLY A 118 16.67 -1.01 -6.41
N ILE A 119 16.27 -0.52 -7.59
CA ILE A 119 15.39 0.64 -7.71
C ILE A 119 14.00 0.39 -7.12
N GLN A 120 13.51 -0.85 -7.18
CA GLN A 120 12.18 -1.18 -6.67
C GLN A 120 12.15 -1.14 -5.13
N ALA A 121 13.21 -1.64 -4.46
CA ALA A 121 13.38 -1.52 -3.02
C ALA A 121 13.45 -0.05 -2.53
N LYS A 122 14.19 0.83 -3.25
CA LYS A 122 14.21 2.27 -2.92
C LYS A 122 12.83 2.91 -2.97
N ARG A 123 11.97 2.47 -3.89
CA ARG A 123 10.58 2.95 -3.98
C ARG A 123 9.71 2.35 -2.87
N MET A 124 9.94 1.10 -2.49
CA MET A 124 9.30 0.48 -1.32
C MET A 124 9.57 1.32 -0.07
N THR A 125 10.84 1.60 0.25
CA THR A 125 11.21 2.42 1.42
C THR A 125 10.47 3.75 1.42
N LYS A 126 10.46 4.45 0.29
CA LYS A 126 9.74 5.73 0.16
C LYS A 126 8.23 5.60 0.43
N MET A 127 7.60 4.51 0.01
CA MET A 127 6.17 4.27 0.25
C MET A 127 5.90 3.94 1.72
N THR A 128 6.76 3.14 2.35
CA THR A 128 6.71 2.86 3.79
C THR A 128 6.86 4.15 4.61
N ASP A 129 7.83 5.01 4.28
CA ASP A 129 8.02 6.30 4.96
C ASP A 129 6.77 7.20 4.86
N ILE A 130 6.06 7.14 3.73
CA ILE A 130 4.82 7.91 3.53
C ILE A 130 3.68 7.33 4.37
N ILE A 131 3.51 6.01 4.39
CA ILE A 131 2.49 5.36 5.25
C ILE A 131 2.76 5.65 6.72
N GLN A 132 4.02 5.63 7.15
CA GLN A 132 4.42 6.04 8.49
C GLN A 132 4.07 7.51 8.78
N ALA A 133 4.36 8.42 7.85
CA ALA A 133 3.99 9.84 7.98
C ALA A 133 2.47 10.06 8.03
N LEU A 134 1.68 9.15 7.45
CA LEU A 134 0.23 9.08 7.55
C LEU A 134 -0.25 8.37 8.84
N ASN A 135 0.63 8.14 9.81
CA ASN A 135 0.32 7.50 11.10
C ASN A 135 0.09 5.98 11.04
N GLY A 136 0.59 5.30 9.99
CA GLY A 136 0.46 3.84 9.84
C GLY A 136 1.26 2.97 10.81
N ASP A 137 2.01 3.57 11.73
CA ASP A 137 2.67 2.83 12.81
C ASP A 137 1.69 2.42 13.93
N ASN A 138 0.52 3.08 14.01
CA ASN A 138 -0.46 2.89 15.08
C ASN A 138 -1.54 1.84 14.79
N CYS A 139 -1.16 0.78 14.09
CA CYS A 139 -2.06 -0.29 13.64
C CYS A 139 -2.11 -1.49 14.59
N ASN A 140 -2.11 -1.23 15.91
CA ASN A 140 -2.15 -2.26 16.95
C ASN A 140 -3.54 -2.42 17.54
#